data_AF-A0A1S9PLD5-F1
#
_entry.id   AF-A0A1S9PLD5-F1
#
_cell.length_a   1.000
_cell.length_b   1.000
_cell.length_c   1.000
_cell.angle_alpha   90.00
_cell.angle_beta   90.00
_cell.angle_gamma   90.00
#
_symmetry.space_group_name_H-M   'P 1'
#
loop_
_entity.id
_entity.type
_entity.pdbx_description
1 polymer ?
#
loop_
_entity_poly.entity_id
_entity_poly.type
_entity_poly.pdbx_seq_one_letter_code
_entity_poly.pdbx_strand_id
1 'polypeptide(L)'
;MTNEFLELYISAFDKKAHGREYYFVSVKPQSEDITYAAFFSLWIRYREDIKPNISFSERRICSVDPEIIRRNFKGAGEQVAIIDNKKELTASLYIGGHFLIEDDVMKENWSEILAPKIIIQSYSHGIIDYNIVAKPQLARFAKGKLRMEIMTRDGLCCRVCGKSPDDERYLTLEVHHIKPWEEGGITEPSNLITLCNLCHEGITEVDRKLLWKKVGVDFQFQNHLIYKNAPTLTHVIDNAVQFKIDKKMSP
;
A
#
# COMPACT_ATOMS: atom_id res chain seq x y z
N MET A 1 10.30 19.59 16.24
CA MET A 1 11.47 19.57 15.34
C MET A 1 12.31 20.79 15.65
N THR A 2 13.62 20.61 15.90
CA THR A 2 14.58 21.71 16.06
C THR A 2 15.09 22.17 14.69
N ASN A 3 15.67 23.38 14.58
CA ASN A 3 16.27 23.86 13.33
C ASN A 3 17.34 22.90 12.78
N GLU A 4 18.10 22.25 13.68
CA GLU A 4 19.12 21.25 13.34
C GLU A 4 18.55 20.05 12.57
N PHE A 5 17.35 19.57 12.91
CA PHE A 5 16.69 18.47 12.20
C PHE A 5 16.32 18.85 10.77
N LEU A 6 15.89 20.09 10.56
CA LEU A 6 15.49 20.59 9.24
C LEU A 6 16.72 20.81 8.35
N GLU A 7 17.79 21.39 8.89
CA GLU A 7 19.05 21.57 8.16
C GLU A 7 19.65 20.23 7.73
N LEU A 8 19.63 19.24 8.62
CA LEU A 8 20.09 17.88 8.31
C LEU A 8 19.28 17.26 7.15
N TYR A 9 17.95 17.37 7.20
CA TYR A 9 17.06 16.88 6.16
C TYR A 9 17.31 17.56 4.80
N ILE A 10 17.46 18.89 4.78
CA ILE A 10 17.73 19.65 3.55
C ILE A 10 19.07 19.23 2.95
N SER A 11 20.11 19.09 3.77
CA SER A 11 21.46 18.73 3.30
C SER A 11 21.51 17.35 2.63
N ALA A 12 20.61 16.44 2.98
CA ALA A 12 20.54 15.09 2.42
C ALA A 12 20.16 15.08 0.92
N PHE A 13 19.54 16.14 0.40
CA PHE A 13 19.19 16.26 -1.02
C PHE A 13 20.40 16.56 -1.91
N ASP A 14 21.42 17.26 -1.39
CA ASP A 14 22.59 17.68 -2.16
C ASP A 14 23.66 16.57 -2.27
N LYS A 15 23.52 15.50 -1.50
CA LYS A 15 24.45 14.36 -1.49
C LYS A 15 24.49 13.64 -2.82
N LYS A 16 25.63 13.00 -3.13
CA LYS A 16 25.82 12.13 -4.30
C LYS A 16 25.84 10.67 -3.88
N ALA A 17 25.38 9.79 -4.77
CA ALA A 17 25.49 8.36 -4.56
C ALA A 17 26.92 7.89 -4.87
N HIS A 18 27.42 6.91 -4.10
CA HIS A 18 28.81 6.49 -4.16
C HIS A 18 28.95 4.97 -4.20
N GLY A 19 28.84 4.32 -5.37
CA GLY A 19 29.24 2.90 -5.58
C GLY A 19 28.67 1.84 -4.61
N ARG A 20 27.72 2.21 -3.76
CA ARG A 20 27.07 1.42 -2.72
C ARG A 20 25.69 0.99 -3.18
N GLU A 21 25.11 0.02 -2.49
CA GLU A 21 23.71 -0.33 -2.68
C GLU A 21 22.81 0.70 -1.98
N TYR A 22 21.71 1.06 -2.65
CA TYR A 22 20.72 1.98 -2.12
C TYR A 22 19.33 1.37 -2.23
N TYR A 23 18.51 1.59 -1.21
CA TYR A 23 17.12 1.16 -1.15
C TYR A 23 16.20 2.37 -1.23
N PHE A 24 15.28 2.34 -2.19
CA PHE A 24 14.30 3.39 -2.29
C PHE A 24 13.17 3.20 -1.28
N VAL A 25 12.82 4.26 -0.57
CA VAL A 25 11.65 4.33 0.29
C VAL A 25 10.93 5.67 0.11
N SER A 26 9.60 5.62 0.16
CA SER A 26 8.74 6.79 0.25
C SER A 26 7.98 6.77 1.56
N VAL A 27 7.99 7.88 2.29
CA VAL A 27 7.32 8.01 3.58
C VAL A 27 6.30 9.12 3.47
N LYS A 28 5.03 8.81 3.74
CA LYS A 28 4.02 9.87 3.85
C LYS A 28 4.21 10.62 5.17
N PRO A 29 4.18 11.97 5.17
CA PRO A 29 4.14 12.72 6.40
C PRO A 29 2.88 12.35 7.18
N GLN A 30 3.05 11.86 8.41
CA GLN A 30 1.96 11.56 9.34
C GLN A 30 2.33 12.12 10.71
N SER A 31 1.34 12.64 11.44
CA SER A 31 1.50 13.24 12.77
C SER A 31 1.70 12.22 13.89
N GLU A 32 1.53 10.93 13.61
CA GLU A 32 1.63 9.85 14.59
C GLU A 32 3.06 9.31 14.71
N ASP A 33 3.36 8.63 15.83
CA ASP A 33 4.65 7.95 16.08
C ASP A 33 4.89 6.78 15.11
N ILE A 34 3.84 6.32 14.43
CA ILE A 34 3.88 5.30 13.40
C ILE A 34 3.76 5.98 12.04
N THR A 35 4.59 5.54 11.09
CA THR A 35 4.41 5.88 9.67
C THR A 35 4.40 4.64 8.79
N TYR A 36 3.76 4.76 7.63
CA TYR A 36 3.86 3.77 6.58
C TYR A 36 4.99 4.17 5.62
N ALA A 37 5.99 3.30 5.54
CA ALA A 37 7.13 3.45 4.64
C ALA A 37 6.97 2.48 3.48
N ALA A 38 6.94 3.03 2.27
CA ALA A 38 6.69 2.30 1.04
C ALA A 38 8.04 2.03 0.35
N PHE A 39 8.49 0.78 0.38
CA PHE A 39 9.78 0.37 -0.21
C PHE A 39 9.61 -0.20 -1.60
N PHE A 40 10.53 0.17 -2.49
CA PHE A 40 10.63 -0.50 -3.78
C PHE A 40 10.93 -2.00 -3.59
N SER A 41 10.20 -2.84 -4.31
CA SER A 41 10.31 -4.28 -4.19
C SER A 41 10.09 -4.95 -5.53
N LEU A 42 10.65 -6.14 -5.69
CA LEU A 42 10.44 -7.00 -6.84
C LEU A 42 9.58 -8.20 -6.47
N TRP A 43 8.75 -8.60 -7.42
CA TRP A 43 8.06 -9.88 -7.36
C TRP A 43 9.07 -11.03 -7.46
N ILE A 44 8.91 -12.06 -6.62
CA ILE A 44 9.73 -13.28 -6.64
C ILE A 44 8.96 -14.43 -7.26
N ARG A 45 7.80 -14.76 -6.67
CA ARG A 45 6.96 -15.90 -7.05
C ARG A 45 5.57 -15.78 -6.46
N TYR A 46 4.69 -16.68 -6.87
CA TYR A 46 3.45 -16.97 -6.17
C TYR A 46 3.66 -18.01 -5.06
N ARG A 47 2.81 -17.95 -4.03
CA ARG A 47 2.78 -18.83 -2.86
C ARG A 47 1.34 -19.27 -2.60
N GLU A 48 1.07 -20.54 -2.82
CA GLU A 48 -0.25 -21.18 -2.66
C GLU A 48 -0.29 -22.10 -1.42
N ASP A 49 0.88 -22.33 -0.80
CA ASP A 49 1.06 -23.11 0.42
C ASP A 49 0.61 -22.38 1.70
N ILE A 50 0.35 -21.07 1.60
CA ILE A 50 -0.02 -20.23 2.75
C ILE A 50 -1.49 -20.41 3.14
N LYS A 51 -2.39 -20.42 2.16
CA LYS A 51 -3.83 -20.62 2.39
C LYS A 51 -4.48 -21.26 1.17
N PRO A 52 -5.35 -22.27 1.35
CA PRO A 52 -6.05 -22.91 0.24
C PRO A 52 -6.79 -21.89 -0.63
N ASN A 53 -6.70 -22.08 -1.95
CA ASN A 53 -7.39 -21.30 -2.98
C ASN A 53 -6.97 -19.83 -3.10
N ILE A 54 -5.92 -19.38 -2.39
CA ILE A 54 -5.39 -18.02 -2.53
C ILE A 54 -3.94 -18.08 -2.99
N SER A 55 -3.66 -17.46 -4.13
CA SER A 55 -2.31 -17.27 -4.64
C SER A 55 -1.75 -15.94 -4.11
N PHE A 56 -0.86 -16.01 -3.12
CA PHE A 56 -0.19 -14.82 -2.60
C PHE A 56 1.04 -14.51 -3.43
N SER A 57 1.33 -13.23 -3.65
CA SER A 57 2.63 -12.84 -4.19
C SER A 57 3.66 -12.74 -3.07
N GLU A 58 4.85 -13.29 -3.31
CA GLU A 58 6.02 -13.09 -2.49
C GLU A 58 6.90 -12.02 -3.15
N ARG A 59 7.26 -10.99 -2.39
CA ARG A 59 8.08 -9.87 -2.87
C ARG A 59 9.29 -9.68 -1.98
N ARG A 60 10.35 -9.09 -2.52
CA ARG A 60 11.53 -8.72 -1.75
C ARG A 60 11.98 -7.31 -2.11
N ILE A 61 12.35 -6.55 -1.10
CA ILE A 61 12.97 -5.24 -1.26
C ILE A 61 14.34 -5.42 -1.88
N CYS A 62 14.64 -4.62 -2.89
CA CYS A 62 15.92 -4.71 -3.59
C CYS A 62 16.60 -3.35 -3.68
N SER A 63 17.91 -3.41 -3.84
CA SER A 63 18.70 -2.25 -4.22
C SER A 63 18.24 -1.72 -5.58
N VAL A 64 18.38 -0.40 -5.76
CA VAL A 64 18.03 0.35 -6.97
C VAL A 64 19.22 1.16 -7.45
N ASP A 65 19.20 1.56 -8.72
CA ASP A 65 20.14 2.55 -9.24
C ASP A 65 19.71 3.97 -8.80
N PRO A 66 20.49 4.64 -7.93
CA PRO A 66 20.11 5.93 -7.35
C PRO A 66 20.00 7.04 -8.41
N GLU A 67 20.80 6.99 -9.48
CA GLU A 67 20.78 8.00 -10.54
C GLU A 67 19.54 7.86 -11.42
N ILE A 68 19.12 6.63 -11.69
CA ILE A 68 17.86 6.36 -12.41
C ILE A 68 16.67 6.86 -11.59
N ILE A 69 16.62 6.53 -10.30
CA ILE A 69 15.52 6.95 -9.42
C ILE A 69 15.44 8.48 -9.35
N ARG A 70 16.55 9.16 -9.06
CA ARG A 70 16.58 10.63 -8.99
C ARG A 70 16.17 11.27 -10.31
N ARG A 71 16.60 10.72 -11.45
CA ARG A 71 16.19 11.21 -12.77
C ARG A 71 14.68 11.07 -12.99
N ASN A 72 14.09 9.93 -12.64
CA ASN A 72 12.66 9.67 -12.80
C ASN A 72 11.80 10.59 -11.92
N PHE A 73 12.19 10.77 -10.66
CA PHE A 73 11.49 11.65 -9.72
C PHE A 73 11.64 13.12 -10.10
N LYS A 74 12.83 13.55 -10.52
CA LYS A 74 13.05 14.90 -11.05
C LYS A 74 12.18 15.17 -12.29
N GLY A 75 12.02 14.19 -13.17
CA GLY A 75 11.11 14.27 -14.31
C GLY A 75 9.63 14.45 -13.91
N ALA A 76 9.25 14.02 -12.70
CA ALA A 76 7.93 14.21 -12.11
C ALA A 76 7.82 15.48 -11.24
N GLY A 77 8.86 16.31 -11.16
CA GLY A 77 8.90 17.51 -10.30
C GLY A 77 9.20 17.24 -8.83
N GLU A 78 9.58 16.01 -8.48
CA GLU A 78 9.89 15.58 -7.11
C GLU A 78 11.41 15.43 -6.90
N GLN A 79 11.84 15.42 -5.63
CA GLN A 79 13.24 15.22 -5.25
C GLN A 79 13.41 13.97 -4.36
N VAL A 80 14.62 13.39 -4.40
CA VAL A 80 14.97 12.19 -3.61
C VAL A 80 16.28 12.42 -2.88
N ALA A 81 16.22 12.43 -1.54
CA ALA A 81 17.39 12.59 -0.68
C ALA A 81 18.17 11.28 -0.53
N ILE A 82 19.47 11.37 -0.27
CA ILE A 82 20.32 10.24 0.09
C ILE A 82 20.50 10.22 1.60
N ILE A 83 20.30 9.06 2.20
CA ILE A 83 20.37 8.84 3.64
C ILE A 83 21.49 7.84 3.91
N ASP A 84 22.56 8.31 4.52
CA ASP A 84 23.77 7.51 4.82
C ASP A 84 24.09 7.42 6.32
N ASN A 85 23.21 7.96 7.17
CA ASN A 85 23.32 7.82 8.61
C ASN A 85 21.94 7.82 9.31
N LYS A 86 21.94 7.32 10.55
CA LYS A 86 20.74 7.17 11.39
C LYS A 86 20.04 8.50 11.72
N LYS A 87 20.79 9.61 11.86
CA LYS A 87 20.20 10.91 12.20
C LYS A 87 19.34 11.44 11.05
N GLU A 88 19.85 11.35 9.82
CA GLU A 88 19.11 11.70 8.61
C GLU A 88 17.90 10.80 8.39
N LEU A 89 18.05 9.50 8.65
CA LEU A 89 16.93 8.56 8.56
C LEU A 89 15.81 8.95 9.53
N THR A 90 16.17 9.27 10.77
CA THR A 90 15.22 9.71 11.79
C THR A 90 14.53 11.00 11.35
N ALA A 91 15.28 12.03 10.92
CA ALA A 91 14.69 13.29 10.45
C ALA A 91 13.72 13.07 9.28
N SER A 92 14.11 12.23 8.33
CA SER A 92 13.34 11.88 7.14
C SER A 92 12.04 11.16 7.47
N LEU A 93 12.01 10.33 8.51
CA LEU A 93 10.78 9.64 8.95
C LEU A 93 9.76 10.58 9.61
N TYR A 94 10.22 11.65 10.26
CA TYR A 94 9.32 12.66 10.84
C TYR A 94 8.80 13.63 9.77
N ILE A 95 9.64 14.02 8.82
CA ILE A 95 9.30 15.00 7.79
C ILE A 95 8.51 14.37 6.64
N GLY A 96 8.85 13.13 6.26
CA GLY A 96 8.31 12.49 5.06
C GLY A 96 9.01 12.93 3.78
N GLY A 97 8.70 12.26 2.67
CA GLY A 97 9.35 12.46 1.37
C GLY A 97 9.87 11.16 0.76
N HIS A 98 10.85 11.30 -0.15
CA HIS A 98 11.43 10.20 -0.91
C HIS A 98 12.92 10.08 -0.64
N PHE A 99 13.38 8.86 -0.37
CA PHE A 99 14.72 8.62 0.14
C PHE A 99 15.39 7.42 -0.53
N LEU A 100 16.69 7.54 -0.73
CA LEU A 100 17.62 6.45 -1.06
C LEU A 100 18.44 6.17 0.19
N ILE A 101 18.12 5.07 0.88
CA ILE A 101 18.81 4.63 2.09
C ILE A 101 19.98 3.77 1.70
N GLU A 102 21.17 4.14 2.17
CA GLU A 102 22.39 3.38 1.97
C GLU A 102 22.37 2.06 2.74
N ASP A 103 23.00 1.03 2.18
CA ASP A 103 22.90 -0.35 2.65
C ASP A 103 23.28 -0.57 4.11
N ASP A 104 24.36 0.05 4.59
CA ASP A 104 24.78 -0.08 5.99
C ASP A 104 23.69 0.46 6.95
N VAL A 105 23.09 1.61 6.61
CA VAL A 105 21.98 2.21 7.38
C VAL A 105 20.75 1.30 7.33
N MET A 106 20.43 0.74 6.16
CA MET A 106 19.29 -0.16 5.98
C MET A 106 19.44 -1.42 6.84
N LYS A 107 20.63 -2.04 6.84
CA LYS A 107 20.90 -3.25 7.61
C LYS A 107 20.95 -3.00 9.11
N GLU A 108 21.55 -1.90 9.54
CA GLU A 108 21.62 -1.52 10.96
C GLU A 108 20.22 -1.33 11.55
N ASN A 109 19.30 -0.75 10.78
CA ASN A 109 18.02 -0.29 11.30
C ASN A 109 16.84 -1.22 10.97
N TRP A 110 16.84 -1.88 9.80
CA TRP A 110 15.69 -2.60 9.25
C TRP A 110 16.08 -3.90 8.50
N SER A 111 17.05 -4.64 9.02
CA SER A 111 17.50 -5.92 8.41
C SER A 111 16.37 -6.93 8.15
N GLU A 112 15.37 -6.98 9.03
CA GLU A 112 14.21 -7.87 8.96
C GLU A 112 13.25 -7.52 7.82
N ILE A 113 13.26 -6.27 7.36
CA ILE A 113 12.43 -5.77 6.27
C ILE A 113 12.99 -6.24 4.91
N LEU A 114 14.30 -6.55 4.82
CA LEU A 114 14.95 -7.06 3.60
C LEU A 114 14.62 -8.51 3.25
N ALA A 115 14.10 -9.30 4.21
CA ALA A 115 13.67 -10.66 3.95
C ALA A 115 12.44 -10.68 3.01
N PRO A 116 12.27 -11.70 2.14
CA PRO A 116 11.06 -11.87 1.34
C PRO A 116 9.79 -11.83 2.21
N LYS A 117 8.77 -11.12 1.73
CA LYS A 117 7.48 -10.95 2.40
C LYS A 117 6.36 -11.50 1.53
N ILE A 118 5.44 -12.21 2.17
CA ILE A 118 4.13 -12.48 1.61
C ILE A 118 3.35 -11.18 1.66
N ILE A 119 2.84 -10.74 0.51
CA ILE A 119 2.09 -9.49 0.44
C ILE A 119 0.61 -9.72 0.20
N ILE A 120 -0.19 -8.73 0.54
CA ILE A 120 -1.60 -8.64 0.17
C ILE A 120 -1.88 -7.26 -0.43
N GLN A 121 -2.85 -7.20 -1.35
CA GLN A 121 -3.29 -5.94 -1.92
C GLN A 121 -4.30 -5.29 -0.98
N SER A 122 -3.98 -4.08 -0.53
CA SER A 122 -4.93 -3.10 -0.02
C SER A 122 -5.18 -2.05 -1.10
N TYR A 123 -6.44 -1.68 -1.26
CA TYR A 123 -6.88 -0.64 -2.19
C TYR A 123 -6.90 0.75 -1.54
N SER A 124 -6.61 0.81 -0.23
CA SER A 124 -6.37 2.06 0.51
C SER A 124 -4.89 2.31 0.80
N HIS A 125 -4.09 1.24 0.91
CA HIS A 125 -2.68 1.29 1.31
C HIS A 125 -1.75 0.55 0.33
N GLY A 126 -2.15 0.31 -0.92
CA GLY A 126 -1.30 -0.37 -1.91
C GLY A 126 -0.92 -1.79 -1.48
N ILE A 127 0.34 -2.18 -1.71
CA ILE A 127 0.84 -3.51 -1.32
C ILE A 127 1.29 -3.46 0.13
N ILE A 128 0.80 -4.37 0.98
CA ILE A 128 1.17 -4.45 2.41
C ILE A 128 1.68 -5.84 2.78
N ASP A 129 2.57 -5.93 3.77
CA ASP A 129 2.99 -7.22 4.35
C ASP A 129 1.76 -7.91 4.96
N TYR A 130 1.53 -9.18 4.61
CA TYR A 130 0.43 -9.98 5.14
C TYR A 130 0.41 -10.02 6.68
N ASN A 131 1.58 -10.00 7.32
CA ASN A 131 1.70 -10.13 8.77
C ASN A 131 1.27 -8.87 9.54
N ILE A 132 1.19 -7.71 8.88
CA ILE A 132 0.74 -6.46 9.51
C ILE A 132 -0.75 -6.18 9.30
N VAL A 133 -1.45 -7.01 8.51
CA VAL A 133 -2.88 -6.88 8.24
C VAL A 133 -3.67 -7.16 9.52
N ALA A 134 -4.57 -6.25 9.90
CA ALA A 134 -5.35 -6.45 11.11
C ALA A 134 -6.30 -7.65 10.96
N LYS A 135 -6.45 -8.45 12.03
CA LYS A 135 -7.32 -9.64 12.02
C LYS A 135 -8.74 -9.39 11.48
N PRO A 136 -9.43 -8.27 11.79
CA PRO A 136 -10.74 -7.98 11.22
C PRO A 136 -10.73 -7.83 9.69
N GLN A 137 -9.64 -7.34 9.10
CA GLN A 137 -9.49 -7.21 7.64
C GLN A 137 -9.28 -8.58 6.96
N LEU A 138 -8.80 -9.60 7.69
CA LEU A 138 -8.66 -10.96 7.18
C LEU A 138 -9.97 -11.77 7.25
N ALA A 139 -10.97 -11.28 7.98
CA ALA A 139 -12.25 -11.97 8.13
C ALA A 139 -13.04 -11.95 6.81
N ARG A 140 -13.82 -13.00 6.52
CA ARG A 140 -14.66 -13.07 5.31
C ARG A 140 -15.83 -12.08 5.32
N PHE A 141 -16.35 -11.72 6.49
CA PHE A 141 -17.57 -10.92 6.60
C PHE A 141 -17.28 -9.60 7.32
N ALA A 142 -17.72 -8.50 6.72
CA ALA A 142 -17.81 -7.22 7.41
C ALA A 142 -18.92 -7.29 8.49
N LYS A 143 -18.55 -7.06 9.75
CA LYS A 143 -19.46 -7.16 10.91
C LYS A 143 -19.52 -5.85 11.69
N GLY A 144 -20.58 -5.68 12.47
CA GLY A 144 -20.74 -4.58 13.42
C GLY A 144 -20.56 -3.22 12.77
N LYS A 145 -19.63 -2.42 13.33
CA LYS A 145 -19.36 -1.04 12.93
C LYS A 145 -19.02 -0.92 11.44
N LEU A 146 -18.10 -1.73 10.93
CA LEU A 146 -17.66 -1.66 9.53
C LEU A 146 -18.83 -1.90 8.57
N ARG A 147 -19.69 -2.90 8.83
CA ARG A 147 -20.86 -3.16 7.98
C ARG A 147 -21.75 -1.93 7.89
N MET A 148 -22.05 -1.31 9.03
CA MET A 148 -22.92 -0.13 9.08
C MET A 148 -22.26 1.09 8.41
N GLU A 149 -20.96 1.28 8.60
CA GLU A 149 -20.19 2.33 7.92
C GLU A 149 -20.31 2.22 6.40
N ILE A 150 -20.17 1.00 5.84
CA ILE A 150 -20.31 0.78 4.39
C ILE A 150 -21.75 1.04 3.91
N MET A 151 -22.74 0.50 4.61
CA MET A 151 -24.15 0.71 4.24
C MET A 151 -24.54 2.20 4.32
N THR A 152 -24.02 2.93 5.31
CA THR A 152 -24.26 4.37 5.47
C THR A 152 -23.56 5.19 4.38
N ARG A 153 -22.29 4.91 4.08
CA ARG A 153 -21.54 5.52 2.96
C ARG A 153 -22.30 5.37 1.64
N ASP A 154 -22.91 4.20 1.47
CA ASP A 154 -23.62 3.84 0.25
C ASP A 154 -25.08 4.33 0.21
N GLY A 155 -25.51 5.08 1.23
CA GLY A 155 -26.83 5.71 1.30
C GLY A 155 -27.97 4.75 1.65
N LEU A 156 -27.66 3.61 2.27
CA LEU A 156 -28.62 2.52 2.53
C LEU A 156 -29.35 2.06 1.26
N CYS A 157 -28.67 2.14 0.12
CA CYS A 157 -29.16 1.75 -1.19
C CYS A 157 -28.15 0.84 -1.90
N CYS A 158 -28.65 0.02 -2.82
CA CYS A 158 -27.80 -0.71 -3.76
C CYS A 158 -26.99 0.27 -4.62
N ARG A 159 -25.67 0.13 -4.64
CA ARG A 159 -24.80 1.00 -5.45
C ARG A 159 -24.85 0.74 -6.94
N VAL A 160 -25.48 -0.36 -7.36
CA VAL A 160 -25.70 -0.68 -8.78
C VAL A 160 -27.02 -0.12 -9.27
N CYS A 161 -28.16 -0.50 -8.67
CA CYS A 161 -29.49 -0.13 -9.16
C CYS A 161 -30.14 1.06 -8.42
N GLY A 162 -29.59 1.51 -7.31
CA GLY A 162 -30.12 2.64 -6.51
C GLY A 162 -31.26 2.29 -5.55
N LYS A 163 -31.84 1.08 -5.63
CA LYS A 163 -32.97 0.68 -4.78
C LYS A 163 -32.57 0.40 -3.33
N SER A 164 -33.50 0.67 -2.43
CA SER A 164 -33.48 0.39 -1.00
C SER A 164 -34.55 -0.64 -0.63
N PRO A 165 -34.53 -1.21 0.60
CA PRO A 165 -35.60 -2.08 1.09
C PRO A 165 -36.98 -1.41 1.15
N ASP A 166 -37.04 -0.08 1.14
CA ASP A 166 -38.30 0.67 1.13
C ASP A 166 -38.95 0.70 -0.27
N ASP A 167 -38.16 0.49 -1.34
CA ASP A 167 -38.63 0.54 -2.72
C ASP A 167 -39.28 -0.78 -3.18
N GLU A 168 -38.81 -1.93 -2.67
CA GLU A 168 -39.27 -3.26 -3.11
C GLU A 168 -39.43 -4.25 -1.95
N ARG A 169 -40.62 -4.86 -1.88
CA ARG A 169 -40.90 -5.95 -0.94
C ARG A 169 -39.95 -7.11 -1.24
N TYR A 170 -39.23 -7.59 -0.22
CA TYR A 170 -38.21 -8.65 -0.27
C TYR A 170 -36.81 -8.25 -0.76
N LEU A 171 -36.57 -6.98 -1.09
CA LEU A 171 -35.21 -6.52 -1.37
C LEU A 171 -34.41 -6.45 -0.06
N THR A 172 -33.26 -7.14 -0.02
CA THR A 172 -32.32 -7.07 1.10
C THR A 172 -30.99 -6.48 0.63
N LEU A 173 -30.28 -5.79 1.53
CA LEU A 173 -28.97 -5.22 1.26
C LEU A 173 -27.84 -6.02 1.93
N GLU A 174 -26.78 -6.25 1.16
CA GLU A 174 -25.59 -6.97 1.57
C GLU A 174 -24.33 -6.16 1.27
N VAL A 175 -23.32 -6.36 2.11
CA VAL A 175 -21.99 -5.77 1.90
C VAL A 175 -21.14 -6.82 1.18
N HIS A 176 -20.75 -6.49 -0.06
CA HIS A 176 -20.06 -7.36 -1.00
C HIS A 176 -18.60 -6.95 -1.16
N HIS A 177 -17.72 -7.94 -1.31
CA HIS A 177 -16.32 -7.73 -1.64
C HIS A 177 -16.14 -7.56 -3.15
N ILE A 178 -15.62 -6.42 -3.60
CA ILE A 178 -15.38 -6.17 -5.03
C ILE A 178 -14.32 -7.12 -5.59
N LYS A 179 -13.18 -7.28 -4.90
CA LYS A 179 -12.30 -8.44 -5.07
C LYS A 179 -12.76 -9.52 -4.09
N PRO A 180 -13.21 -10.69 -4.57
CA PRO A 180 -13.68 -11.77 -3.73
C PRO A 180 -12.67 -12.16 -2.64
N TRP A 181 -13.20 -12.47 -1.46
CA TRP A 181 -12.37 -12.92 -0.34
C TRP A 181 -11.62 -14.23 -0.67
N GLU A 182 -12.24 -15.11 -1.45
CA GLU A 182 -11.65 -16.36 -1.92
C GLU A 182 -10.50 -16.14 -2.91
N GLU A 183 -10.40 -14.97 -3.54
CA GLU A 183 -9.28 -14.55 -4.40
C GLU A 183 -8.25 -13.70 -3.63
N GLY A 184 -8.36 -13.60 -2.30
CA GLY A 184 -7.47 -12.81 -1.45
C GLY A 184 -7.83 -11.33 -1.32
N GLY A 185 -9.09 -10.95 -1.57
CA GLY A 185 -9.60 -9.61 -1.23
C GLY A 185 -9.82 -9.44 0.27
N ILE A 186 -9.22 -8.40 0.86
CA ILE A 186 -9.37 -8.12 2.30
C ILE A 186 -10.66 -7.33 2.61
N THR A 187 -11.14 -7.45 3.84
CA THR A 187 -12.31 -6.75 4.38
C THR A 187 -11.92 -5.34 4.82
N GLU A 188 -11.96 -4.41 3.86
CA GLU A 188 -11.67 -2.99 4.09
C GLU A 188 -12.64 -2.11 3.29
N PRO A 189 -12.89 -0.85 3.69
CA PRO A 189 -13.88 -0.01 3.01
C PRO A 189 -13.69 0.16 1.50
N SER A 190 -12.44 0.24 1.04
CA SER A 190 -12.10 0.37 -0.38
C SER A 190 -12.41 -0.89 -1.20
N ASN A 191 -12.53 -2.07 -0.57
CA ASN A 191 -12.89 -3.33 -1.22
C ASN A 191 -14.35 -3.75 -0.96
N LEU A 192 -15.13 -2.94 -0.25
CA LEU A 192 -16.50 -3.27 0.14
C LEU A 192 -17.52 -2.33 -0.51
N ILE A 193 -18.65 -2.87 -0.95
CA ILE A 193 -19.74 -2.11 -1.56
C ILE A 193 -21.11 -2.72 -1.18
N THR A 194 -22.12 -1.87 -1.01
CA THR A 194 -23.49 -2.28 -0.68
C THR A 194 -24.27 -2.60 -1.95
N LEU A 195 -24.86 -3.79 -2.00
CA LEU A 195 -25.65 -4.29 -3.13
C LEU A 195 -26.96 -4.89 -2.63
N CYS A 196 -28.00 -4.87 -3.46
CA CYS A 196 -29.17 -5.70 -3.19
C CYS A 196 -28.91 -7.15 -3.56
N ASN A 197 -29.68 -8.09 -2.98
CA ASN A 197 -29.62 -9.51 -3.29
C ASN A 197 -29.68 -9.81 -4.79
N LEU A 198 -30.56 -9.13 -5.54
CA LEU A 198 -30.68 -9.31 -7.00
C LEU A 198 -29.41 -8.87 -7.76
N CYS A 199 -28.84 -7.70 -7.42
CA CYS A 199 -27.60 -7.24 -8.06
C CYS A 199 -26.40 -8.06 -7.61
N HIS A 200 -26.40 -8.55 -6.36
CA HIS A 200 -25.34 -9.38 -5.81
C HIS A 200 -25.21 -10.71 -6.55
N GLU A 201 -26.33 -11.38 -6.83
CA GLU A 201 -26.37 -12.62 -7.61
C GLU A 201 -25.94 -12.42 -9.08
N GLY A 202 -26.18 -11.22 -9.63
CA GLY A 202 -25.90 -10.91 -11.04
C GLY A 202 -24.52 -10.35 -11.35
N ILE A 203 -23.62 -10.17 -10.37
CA ILE A 203 -22.29 -9.59 -10.61
C ILE A 203 -21.42 -10.51 -11.46
N THR A 204 -20.82 -9.95 -12.50
CA THR A 204 -19.78 -10.60 -13.32
C THR A 204 -18.40 -9.97 -13.10
N GLU A 205 -17.35 -10.60 -13.65
CA GLU A 205 -16.00 -10.02 -13.72
C GLU A 205 -15.98 -8.61 -14.34
N VAL A 206 -16.78 -8.41 -15.41
CA VAL A 206 -16.85 -7.15 -16.14
C VAL A 206 -17.43 -6.06 -15.24
N ASP A 207 -18.42 -6.41 -14.42
CA ASP A 207 -19.05 -5.47 -13.49
C ASP A 207 -18.10 -5.02 -12.38
N ARG A 208 -17.18 -5.89 -11.92
CA ARG A 208 -16.22 -5.56 -10.85
C ARG A 208 -15.42 -4.29 -11.15
N LYS A 209 -15.00 -4.08 -12.41
CA LYS A 209 -14.29 -2.86 -12.83
C LYS A 209 -15.13 -1.60 -12.61
N LEU A 210 -16.45 -1.68 -12.82
CA LEU A 210 -17.35 -0.57 -12.56
C LEU A 210 -17.58 -0.34 -11.06
N LEU A 211 -17.59 -1.41 -10.26
CA LEU A 211 -17.72 -1.30 -8.80
C LEU A 211 -16.53 -0.57 -8.17
N TRP A 212 -15.29 -0.79 -8.66
CA TRP A 212 -14.11 -0.03 -8.20
C TRP A 212 -14.29 1.47 -8.36
N LYS A 213 -14.79 1.92 -9.51
CA LYS A 213 -15.09 3.33 -9.76
C LYS A 213 -16.13 3.88 -8.78
N LYS A 214 -17.13 3.08 -8.40
CA LYS A 214 -18.20 3.49 -7.48
C LYS A 214 -17.74 3.67 -6.03
N VAL A 215 -16.58 3.08 -5.67
CA VAL A 215 -15.93 3.27 -4.36
C VAL A 215 -14.70 4.19 -4.44
N GLY A 216 -14.48 4.85 -5.58
CA GLY A 216 -13.40 5.83 -5.75
C GLY A 216 -12.00 5.23 -5.91
N VAL A 217 -11.91 3.97 -6.34
CA VAL A 217 -10.63 3.31 -6.62
C VAL A 217 -10.43 3.23 -8.14
N ASP A 218 -9.34 3.77 -8.65
CA ASP A 218 -8.96 3.62 -10.06
C ASP A 218 -8.19 2.30 -10.25
N PHE A 219 -8.64 1.47 -11.19
CA PHE A 219 -8.15 0.10 -11.36
C PHE A 219 -6.97 0.06 -12.34
N GLN A 220 -5.75 0.30 -11.85
CA GLN A 220 -4.51 0.13 -12.61
C GLN A 220 -3.35 -0.42 -11.73
N PHE A 221 -3.53 -1.54 -11.05
CA PHE A 221 -2.41 -2.18 -10.33
C PHE A 221 -1.77 -3.28 -11.18
N GLN A 222 -0.54 -3.04 -11.65
CA GLN A 222 0.31 -4.08 -12.25
C GLN A 222 1.22 -4.68 -11.18
N ASN A 223 0.83 -5.82 -10.59
CA ASN A 223 1.53 -6.42 -9.46
C ASN A 223 2.85 -7.16 -9.78
N HIS A 224 3.31 -7.15 -11.04
CA HIS A 224 4.45 -7.95 -11.49
C HIS A 224 5.64 -7.11 -11.97
N LEU A 225 6.10 -6.18 -11.14
CA LEU A 225 7.40 -5.54 -11.39
C LEU A 225 8.55 -6.52 -11.17
N ILE A 226 9.34 -6.75 -12.23
CA ILE A 226 10.54 -7.59 -12.26
C ILE A 226 11.83 -6.81 -12.59
N TYR A 227 11.72 -5.52 -12.91
CA TYR A 227 12.87 -4.70 -13.33
C TYR A 227 13.39 -3.83 -12.19
N LYS A 228 14.71 -3.87 -11.94
CA LYS A 228 15.39 -3.04 -10.93
C LYS A 228 15.53 -1.56 -11.31
N ASN A 229 15.57 -1.27 -12.62
CA ASN A 229 16.13 -0.02 -13.16
C ASN A 229 15.14 0.82 -13.99
N ALA A 230 13.82 0.64 -13.82
CA ALA A 230 12.81 1.40 -14.56
C ALA A 230 11.53 1.76 -13.78
N PRO A 231 11.54 1.96 -12.44
CA PRO A 231 10.31 2.37 -11.80
C PRO A 231 10.10 3.87 -12.01
N THR A 232 8.99 4.24 -12.64
CA THR A 232 8.47 5.62 -12.60
C THR A 232 7.98 5.91 -11.20
N LEU A 233 7.75 7.18 -10.85
CA LEU A 233 7.09 7.56 -9.59
C LEU A 233 5.82 6.74 -9.36
N THR A 234 5.01 6.56 -10.40
CA THR A 234 3.80 5.72 -10.41
C THR A 234 4.11 4.25 -10.08
N HIS A 235 5.09 3.63 -10.74
CA HIS A 235 5.47 2.24 -10.44
C HIS A 235 5.92 2.06 -8.99
N VAL A 236 6.68 3.02 -8.46
CA VAL A 236 7.11 3.01 -7.07
C VAL A 236 5.91 3.14 -6.14
N ILE A 237 5.04 4.12 -6.36
CA ILE A 237 3.86 4.36 -5.50
C ILE A 237 2.92 3.15 -5.50
N ASP A 238 2.68 2.55 -6.67
CA ASP A 238 1.67 1.51 -6.84
C ASP A 238 2.16 0.11 -6.41
N ASN A 239 3.49 -0.11 -6.38
CA ASN A 239 4.09 -1.42 -6.11
C ASN A 239 5.01 -1.46 -4.90
N ALA A 240 5.14 -0.36 -4.18
CA ALA A 240 5.92 -0.36 -2.97
C ALA A 240 5.22 -1.18 -1.89
N VAL A 241 5.99 -2.03 -1.19
CA VAL A 241 5.50 -2.74 -0.01
C VAL A 241 5.52 -1.75 1.14
N GLN A 242 4.35 -1.54 1.75
CA GLN A 242 4.22 -0.68 2.91
C GLN A 242 4.54 -1.46 4.18
N PHE A 243 5.46 -0.91 4.95
CA PHE A 243 5.80 -1.38 6.28
C PHE A 243 5.33 -0.37 7.31
N LYS A 244 4.82 -0.90 8.41
CA LYS A 244 4.56 -0.09 9.60
C LYS A 244 5.90 0.14 10.31
N ILE A 245 6.35 1.39 10.36
CA ILE A 245 7.61 1.77 10.98
C ILE A 245 7.35 2.60 12.22
N ASP A 246 8.00 2.24 13.32
CA ASP A 246 8.08 3.06 14.53
C ASP A 246 9.15 4.13 14.33
N LYS A 247 8.76 5.41 14.43
CA LYS A 247 9.68 6.54 14.29
C LYS A 247 10.63 6.67 15.48
N LYS A 248 10.31 6.07 16.63
CA LYS A 248 11.21 5.94 17.76
C LYS A 248 12.14 4.77 17.46
N MET A 249 13.08 5.00 16.54
CA MET A 249 14.17 4.06 16.31
C MET A 249 14.89 3.90 17.65
N SER A 250 14.88 2.70 18.21
CA SER A 250 15.54 2.43 19.49
C SER A 250 17.00 2.89 19.41
N PRO A 251 17.54 3.49 20.50
CA PRO A 251 18.89 4.07 20.54
C PRO A 251 19.94 3.19 19.90
#